data_AF-A0A3D0Z3P2-F1
#
_entry.id   AF-A0A3D0Z3P2-F1
#
_cell.length_a   1.000
_cell.length_b   1.000
_cell.length_c   1.000
_cell.angle_alpha   90.00
_cell.angle_beta   90.00
_cell.angle_gamma   90.00
#
_symmetry.space_group_name_H-M   'P 1'
#
loop_
_entity.id
_entity.type
_entity.pdbx_description
1 polymer ?
#
loop_
_entity_poly.entity_id
_entity_poly.type
_entity_poly.pdbx_seq_one_letter_code
_entity_poly.pdbx_strand_id
1 'polypeptide(L)' 'MIWNKEIETMSRKKLEELQLERLKYIVGYCYNNVPFYKKRLDECGV' A
#
# COMPACT_ATOMS: atom_id res chain seq x y z
N MET A 1 -6.77 26.27 2.92
CA MET A 1 -6.88 25.98 1.47
C MET A 1 -6.63 24.50 1.30
N ILE A 2 -7.45 23.80 0.51
CA ILE A 2 -7.24 22.38 0.18
C ILE A 2 -6.37 22.33 -1.07
N TRP A 3 -5.25 21.59 -1.05
CA TRP A 3 -4.24 21.58 -2.13
C TRP A 3 -4.64 20.61 -3.25
N ASN A 4 -5.04 19.39 -2.88
CA ASN A 4 -5.58 18.35 -3.73
C ASN A 4 -6.97 17.96 -3.25
N LYS A 5 -7.97 18.69 -3.74
CA LYS A 5 -9.38 18.50 -3.36
C LYS A 5 -9.88 17.07 -3.60
N GLU A 6 -9.44 16.41 -4.67
CA GLU A 6 -9.88 15.05 -4.99
C GLU A 6 -9.47 14.03 -3.93
N ILE A 7 -8.21 14.07 -3.48
CA ILE A 7 -7.69 13.13 -2.48
C ILE A 7 -8.10 13.56 -1.07
N GLU A 8 -7.95 14.84 -0.74
CA GLU A 8 -8.19 15.35 0.61
C GLU A 8 -9.68 15.34 1.02
N THR A 9 -10.60 15.33 0.05
CA THR A 9 -12.05 15.20 0.31
C THR A 9 -12.63 13.88 -0.20
N MET A 10 -11.79 12.88 -0.49
CA MET A 10 -12.22 11.56 -0.93
C MET A 10 -13.12 10.90 0.14
N SER A 11 -14.14 10.16 -0.29
CA SER A 11 -14.95 9.39 0.67
C SER A 11 -14.10 8.31 1.33
N ARG A 12 -14.41 7.98 2.59
CA ARG A 12 -13.63 7.01 3.37
C ARG A 12 -13.47 5.67 2.63
N LYS A 13 -14.55 5.14 2.05
CA LYS A 13 -14.54 3.90 1.28
C LYS A 13 -13.55 3.94 0.10
N LYS A 14 -13.57 5.01 -0.70
CA LYS A 14 -12.66 5.15 -1.85
C LYS A 14 -11.20 5.31 -1.41
N LEU A 15 -10.98 6.00 -0.29
CA LEU A 15 -9.64 6.15 0.27
C LEU A 15 -9.08 4.81 0.75
N GLU A 16 -9.91 3.98 1.40
CA GLU A 16 -9.53 2.64 1.84
C GLU A 16 -9.22 1.71 0.66
N GLU A 17 -10.03 1.76 -0.41
CA GLU A 17 -9.76 1.03 -1.66
C GLU A 17 -8.41 1.43 -2.27
N LEU A 18 -8.15 2.74 -2.40
CA LEU A 18 -6.88 3.27 -2.92
C LEU A 18 -5.68 2.89 -2.04
N GLN A 19 -5.84 2.94 -0.72
CA GLN A 19 -4.80 2.54 0.23
C GLN A 19 -4.49 1.05 0.12
N LEU A 20 -5.51 0.20 0.00
CA LEU A 20 -5.35 -1.24 -0.16
C LEU A 20 -4.64 -1.60 -1.47
N GLU A 21 -5.03 -0.95 -2.57
CA GLU A 21 -4.36 -1.13 -3.87
C GLU A 21 -2.87 -0.81 -3.78
N ARG A 22 -2.54 0.37 -3.23
CA ARG A 22 -1.14 0.81 -3.06
C ARG A 22 -0.36 -0.07 -2.10
N LEU A 23 -1.01 -0.55 -1.04
CA LEU A 23 -0.39 -1.47 -0.08
C LEU A 23 -0.01 -2.80 -0.75
N LYS A 24 -0.93 -3.40 -1.51
CA LYS A 24 -0.64 -4.64 -2.25
C LYS A 24 0.52 -4.46 -3.23
N TYR A 25 0.50 -3.35 -3.97
CA TYR A 25 1.58 -3.02 -4.90
C TYR A 25 2.94 -2.91 -4.20
N ILE A 26 3.04 -2.09 -3.15
CA ILE A 26 4.33 -1.85 -2.50
C ILE A 26 4.85 -3.08 -1.76
N VAL A 27 3.96 -3.88 -1.14
CA VAL A 27 4.34 -5.14 -0.50
C VAL A 27 4.88 -6.12 -1.55
N GLY A 28 4.20 -6.29 -2.68
CA GLY A 28 4.68 -7.14 -3.77
C GLY A 28 6.00 -6.66 -4.36
N TYR A 29 6.15 -5.35 -4.56
CA TYR A 29 7.41 -4.75 -5.00
C TYR A 29 8.55 -5.04 -4.01
N CYS A 30 8.34 -4.81 -2.71
CA CYS A 30 9.34 -5.08 -1.68
C CYS A 30 9.69 -6.56 -1.59
N TYR A 31 8.69 -7.44 -1.66
CA TYR A 31 8.90 -8.89 -1.66
C TYR A 31 9.78 -9.35 -2.83
N ASN A 32 9.55 -8.80 -4.02
CA ASN A 32 10.27 -9.21 -5.22
C ASN A 32 11.68 -8.61 -5.32
N ASN A 33 11.90 -7.41 -4.77
CA ASN A 33 13.12 -6.64 -5.05
C ASN A 33 14.02 -6.43 -3.82
N VAL A 34 13.54 -6.68 -2.60
CA VAL A 34 14.29 -6.41 -1.37
C VAL A 34 14.45 -7.69 -0.55
N PRO A 35 15.66 -8.27 -0.49
CA PRO A 35 15.91 -9.54 0.21
C PRO A 35 15.47 -9.56 1.67
N PHE A 36 15.60 -8.42 2.36
CA PHE A 36 15.13 -8.27 3.74
C PHE A 36 13.63 -8.53 3.88
N TYR A 37 12.79 -7.89 3.06
CA TYR A 37 11.34 -8.03 3.14
C TYR A 37 10.86 -9.40 2.66
N LYS A 38 11.50 -9.96 1.63
CA LYS A 38 11.22 -11.33 1.19
C LYS A 38 11.36 -12.32 2.34
N LYS A 39 12.52 -12.34 2.99
CA LYS A 39 12.81 -13.25 4.11
C LYS A 39 11.80 -13.08 5.25
N ARG A 40 11.51 -11.83 5.65
CA ARG A 40 10.61 -11.55 6.76
C ARG A 40 9.16 -11.95 6.48
N LEU A 41 8.69 -11.77 5.25
CA LEU A 41 7.34 -12.15 4.84
C LEU A 41 7.21 -13.68 4.73
N ASP A 42 8.20 -14.35 4.15
CA ASP A 42 8.26 -15.82 4.08
C ASP A 42 8.25 -16.46 5.50
N GLU A 43 9.03 -15.92 6.44
CA GLU A 43 9.06 -16.36 7.84
C GLU A 43 7.70 -16.23 8.55
N CYS A 44 6.89 -15.27 8.13
CA CYS A 44 5.55 -15.02 8.69
C CYS A 44 4.43 -15.75 7.94
N GLY A 45 4.73 -16.44 6.82
CA GLY A 45 3.73 -17.13 6.00
C GLY A 45 2.75 -16.21 5.29
N VAL A 46 3.19 -14.99 4.96
CA VAL A 46 2.40 -13.95 4.27
C VAL A 46 2.49 -14.08 2.76
#